data_AF-A0A498HPF2-F1
#
_entry.id   AF-A0A498HPF2-F1
#
_cell.length_a   1.000
_cell.length_b   1.000
_cell.length_c   1.000
_cell.angle_alpha   90.00
_cell.angle_beta   90.00
_cell.angle_gamma   90.00
#
_symmetry.space_group_name_H-M   'P 1'
#
loop_
_entity.id
_entity.type
_entity.pdbx_description
1 polymer ?
#
loop_
_entity_poly.entity_id
_entity_poly.type
_entity_poly.pdbx_seq_one_letter_code
_entity_poly.pdbx_strand_id
1 'polypeptide(L)'
;MCFSANAAASVAQEPMNFFCITAFLDYYNIPYKVMEVNPINKKEIEWSDYKMVPTLKVDGEQMVDSSDIIDKLHRRINPENTLNSEEEKKWRGWVDKRLVHVLSLNLYRTVSEALESFDYITSHGNFSSYERMVAKYAGAAATYFVSKKLKKRHNITDERAALYGAAETWVDALKGRQFLGNVSS
;
A
#
# COMPACT_ATOMS: atom_id res chain seq x y z
N MET A 1 0.45 -27.71 5.65
CA MET A 1 1.24 -27.77 4.40
C MET A 1 1.98 -26.45 4.30
N CYS A 2 3.24 -26.41 4.74
CA CYS A 2 4.08 -25.25 4.60
C CYS A 2 4.26 -24.93 3.11
N PHE A 3 4.32 -23.65 2.77
CA PHE A 3 4.80 -23.22 1.46
C PHE A 3 6.07 -24.02 1.13
N SER A 4 6.15 -24.56 -0.09
CA SER A 4 7.38 -25.18 -0.59
C SER A 4 8.53 -24.23 -0.30
N ALA A 5 9.64 -24.72 0.25
CA ALA A 5 10.81 -23.91 0.59
C ALA A 5 11.39 -23.11 -0.60
N ASN A 6 10.86 -23.33 -1.82
CA ASN A 6 11.20 -22.64 -3.06
C ASN A 6 10.00 -21.91 -3.72
N ALA A 7 8.89 -21.69 -3.01
CA ALA A 7 7.74 -20.95 -3.55
C ALA A 7 8.14 -19.49 -3.80
N ALA A 8 8.42 -19.16 -5.07
CA ALA A 8 8.80 -17.82 -5.48
C ALA A 8 7.56 -16.92 -5.56
N ALA A 9 7.18 -16.32 -4.42
CA ALA A 9 6.15 -15.28 -4.41
C ALA A 9 6.64 -14.08 -5.24
N SER A 10 5.83 -13.60 -6.18
CA SER A 10 6.15 -12.41 -6.98
C SER A 10 5.12 -11.32 -6.73
N VAL A 11 5.57 -10.16 -6.22
CA VAL A 11 4.73 -9.01 -5.91
C VAL A 11 4.89 -7.96 -7.00
N ALA A 12 3.82 -7.69 -7.75
CA ALA A 12 3.76 -6.60 -8.70
C ALA A 12 3.23 -5.34 -8.01
N GLN A 13 4.03 -4.28 -7.93
CA GLN A 13 3.66 -3.04 -7.22
C GLN A 13 4.12 -1.76 -7.95
N GLU A 14 3.47 -0.65 -7.60
CA GLU A 14 3.88 0.71 -7.97
C GLU A 14 4.61 1.37 -6.78
N PRO A 15 5.51 2.35 -7.01
CA PRO A 15 6.42 2.89 -5.98
C PRO A 15 5.73 3.55 -4.78
N MET A 16 4.43 3.82 -4.89
CA MET A 16 3.64 4.49 -3.85
C MET A 16 2.45 3.66 -3.34
N ASN A 17 2.26 2.44 -3.86
CA ASN A 17 1.14 1.58 -3.45
C ASN A 17 1.49 0.71 -2.26
N PHE A 18 0.47 0.45 -1.44
CA PHE A 18 0.52 -0.10 -0.10
C PHE A 18 1.45 -1.30 0.07
N PHE A 19 2.49 -1.09 0.87
CA PHE A 19 3.43 -2.09 1.39
C PHE A 19 2.77 -3.14 2.32
N CYS A 20 1.44 -3.25 2.34
CA CYS A 20 0.75 -4.16 3.26
C CYS A 20 1.07 -5.63 2.96
N ILE A 21 1.16 -5.99 1.68
CA ILE A 21 1.53 -7.35 1.26
C ILE A 21 3.00 -7.63 1.57
N THR A 22 3.91 -6.70 1.24
CA THR A 22 5.34 -6.88 1.54
C THR A 22 5.58 -6.96 3.04
N ALA A 23 4.96 -6.08 3.83
CA ALA A 23 5.04 -6.13 5.29
C ALA A 23 4.51 -7.45 5.88
N PHE A 24 3.44 -8.01 5.31
CA PHE A 24 2.93 -9.32 5.72
C PHE A 24 3.93 -10.44 5.38
N LEU A 25 4.47 -10.45 4.16
CA LEU A 25 5.46 -11.44 3.74
C LEU A 25 6.75 -11.34 4.57
N ASP A 26 7.21 -10.12 4.85
CA ASP A 26 8.36 -9.84 5.72
C ASP A 26 8.11 -10.35 7.15
N TYR A 27 6.93 -10.08 7.72
CA TYR A 27 6.55 -10.54 9.06
C TYR A 27 6.61 -12.08 9.20
N TYR A 28 6.17 -12.80 8.17
CA TYR A 28 6.22 -14.27 8.15
C TYR A 28 7.52 -14.84 7.58
N ASN A 29 8.52 -14.00 7.29
CA ASN A 29 9.79 -14.39 6.65
C ASN A 29 9.60 -15.21 5.36
N ILE A 30 8.57 -14.88 4.56
CA ILE A 30 8.30 -15.55 3.29
C ILE A 30 9.14 -14.88 2.20
N PRO A 31 10.00 -15.61 1.48
CA PRO A 31 10.80 -15.03 0.41
C PRO A 31 9.91 -14.61 -0.77
N TYR A 32 10.13 -13.41 -1.30
CA TYR A 32 9.44 -12.92 -2.49
C TYR A 32 10.36 -12.10 -3.38
N LYS A 33 9.95 -11.96 -4.64
CA LYS A 33 10.54 -11.07 -5.64
C LYS A 33 9.59 -9.92 -5.92
N VAL A 34 10.07 -8.70 -5.77
CA VAL A 34 9.35 -7.51 -6.23
C VAL A 34 9.53 -7.35 -7.73
N MET A 35 8.44 -7.16 -8.45
CA MET A 35 8.41 -6.73 -9.85
C MET A 35 7.81 -5.34 -9.92
N GLU A 36 8.63 -4.33 -10.20
CA GLU A 36 8.16 -2.96 -10.36
C GLU A 36 7.39 -2.81 -11.67
N VAL A 37 6.11 -2.46 -11.56
CA VAL A 37 5.24 -2.27 -12.71
C VAL A 37 5.38 -0.85 -13.23
N ASN A 38 5.59 -0.70 -14.53
CA ASN A 38 5.53 0.62 -15.15
C ASN A 38 4.05 1.08 -15.16
N PRO A 39 3.69 2.20 -14.50
CA PRO A 39 2.28 2.60 -14.37
C PRO A 39 1.65 3.07 -15.69
N ILE A 40 2.46 3.38 -16.71
CA ILE A 40 2.01 3.86 -18.01
C ILE A 40 1.67 2.67 -18.93
N ASN A 41 2.60 1.73 -19.09
CA ASN A 41 2.45 0.63 -20.04
C ASN A 41 2.03 -0.70 -19.41
N LYS A 42 2.25 -0.89 -18.10
CA LYS A 42 1.87 -2.07 -17.31
C LYS A 42 2.26 -3.42 -17.93
N LYS A 43 3.36 -3.46 -18.69
CA LYS A 43 3.81 -4.67 -19.41
C LYS A 43 4.11 -5.82 -18.47
N GLU A 44 4.57 -5.52 -17.25
CA GLU A 44 4.99 -6.51 -16.26
C GLU A 44 3.83 -7.33 -15.69
N ILE A 45 2.59 -6.89 -15.87
CA ILE A 45 1.35 -7.59 -15.48
C ILE A 45 0.52 -8.02 -16.70
N GLU A 46 1.13 -8.06 -17.90
CA GLU A 46 0.41 -8.47 -19.11
C GLU A 46 -0.12 -9.91 -19.05
N TRP A 47 0.55 -10.77 -18.30
CA TRP A 47 0.19 -12.17 -18.07
C TRP A 47 -1.12 -12.38 -17.29
N SER A 48 -1.74 -11.31 -16.77
CA SER A 48 -3.00 -11.38 -16.04
C SER A 48 -4.12 -10.61 -16.74
N ASP A 49 -5.35 -11.12 -16.69
CA ASP A 49 -6.56 -10.36 -17.06
C ASP A 49 -6.85 -9.20 -16.08
N TYR A 50 -6.31 -9.27 -14.86
CA TYR A 50 -6.43 -8.23 -13.83
C TYR A 50 -5.24 -7.27 -13.87
N LYS A 51 -5.47 -6.04 -14.37
CA LYS A 51 -4.43 -5.02 -14.64
C LYS A 51 -4.24 -4.00 -13.51
N MET A 52 -4.55 -4.39 -12.27
CA MET A 52 -4.37 -3.54 -11.09
C MET A 52 -3.29 -4.08 -10.15
N VAL A 53 -2.63 -3.17 -9.45
CA VAL A 53 -1.63 -3.46 -8.43
C VAL A 53 -2.20 -3.12 -7.04
N PRO A 54 -1.72 -3.76 -5.96
CA PRO A 54 -0.75 -4.85 -5.98
C PRO A 54 -1.37 -6.18 -6.45
N THR A 55 -0.60 -6.96 -7.21
CA THR A 55 -0.95 -8.33 -7.61
C THR A 55 0.14 -9.29 -7.14
N LEU A 56 -0.26 -10.40 -6.54
CA LEU A 56 0.64 -11.43 -6.04
C LEU A 56 0.50 -12.70 -6.88
N LYS A 57 1.62 -13.32 -7.25
CA LYS A 57 1.65 -14.65 -7.84
C LYS A 57 2.40 -15.61 -6.92
N VAL A 58 1.76 -16.70 -6.52
CA VAL A 58 2.38 -17.76 -5.71
C VAL A 58 2.12 -19.10 -6.38
N ASP A 59 3.17 -19.86 -6.69
CA ASP A 59 3.07 -21.20 -7.29
C ASP A 59 2.22 -21.27 -8.57
N GLY A 60 2.23 -20.20 -9.37
CA GLY A 60 1.43 -20.09 -10.61
C GLY A 60 0.00 -19.59 -10.40
N GLU A 61 -0.51 -19.60 -9.17
CA GLU A 61 -1.80 -19.02 -8.83
C GLU A 61 -1.68 -17.51 -8.65
N GLN A 62 -2.58 -16.79 -9.32
CA GLN A 62 -2.70 -15.36 -9.16
C GLN A 62 -3.66 -15.02 -8.03
N MET A 63 -3.23 -14.13 -7.15
CA MET A 63 -4.05 -13.48 -6.15
C MET A 63 -4.12 -11.98 -6.45
N VAL A 64 -5.33 -11.46 -6.38
CA VAL A 64 -5.70 -10.07 -6.66
C VAL A 64 -6.44 -9.51 -5.47
N ASP A 65 -6.52 -8.18 -5.39
CA ASP A 65 -7.02 -7.41 -4.23
C ASP A 65 -6.15 -7.58 -2.97
N SER A 66 -5.66 -6.47 -2.42
CA SER A 66 -4.72 -6.52 -1.29
C SER A 66 -5.33 -7.16 -0.04
N SER A 67 -6.62 -6.95 0.23
CA SER A 67 -7.28 -7.53 1.40
C SER A 67 -7.53 -9.02 1.21
N ASP A 68 -7.96 -9.43 0.02
CA ASP A 68 -8.15 -10.85 -0.31
C ASP A 68 -6.82 -11.62 -0.34
N ILE A 69 -5.73 -11.01 -0.80
CA ILE A 69 -4.38 -11.57 -0.78
C ILE A 69 -3.97 -11.89 0.67
N ILE A 70 -4.09 -10.91 1.58
CA ILE A 70 -3.73 -11.09 2.99
C ILE A 70 -4.59 -12.18 3.65
N ASP A 71 -5.90 -12.19 3.39
CA ASP A 71 -6.82 -13.20 3.91
C ASP A 71 -6.44 -14.62 3.45
N LYS A 72 -6.17 -14.78 2.15
CA LYS A 72 -5.76 -16.06 1.56
C LYS A 72 -4.43 -16.53 2.12
N LEU A 73 -3.43 -15.65 2.19
CA LEU A 73 -2.11 -15.99 2.72
C LEU A 73 -2.20 -16.38 4.19
N HIS A 74 -2.92 -15.61 5.01
CA HIS A 74 -3.06 -15.96 6.42
C HIS A 74 -3.76 -17.30 6.63
N ARG A 75 -4.85 -17.59 5.90
CA ARG A 75 -5.52 -18.90 5.99
C ARG A 75 -4.60 -20.06 5.60
N ARG A 76 -3.68 -19.85 4.66
CA ARG A 76 -2.69 -20.88 4.29
C ARG A 76 -1.66 -21.13 5.40
N ILE A 77 -1.23 -20.08 6.09
CA ILE A 77 -0.21 -20.17 7.16
C ILE A 77 -0.84 -20.72 8.44
N ASN A 78 -2.01 -20.20 8.81
CA ASN A 78 -2.71 -20.51 10.04
C ASN A 78 -4.12 -21.06 9.74
N PRO A 79 -4.26 -22.31 9.27
CA PRO A 79 -5.56 -22.88 8.90
C PRO A 79 -6.57 -22.95 10.06
N GLU A 80 -6.06 -23.11 11.29
CA GLU A 80 -6.88 -23.17 12.52
C GLU A 80 -7.20 -21.78 13.10
N ASN A 81 -6.51 -20.72 12.65
CA ASN A 81 -6.71 -19.36 13.15
C ASN A 81 -7.46 -18.53 12.11
N THR A 82 -8.77 -18.39 12.32
CA THR A 82 -9.56 -17.49 11.48
C THR A 82 -9.23 -16.03 11.81
N LEU A 83 -8.81 -15.23 10.81
CA LEU A 83 -8.69 -13.76 10.87
C LEU A 83 -10.07 -13.10 11.05
N ASN A 84 -10.75 -13.41 12.14
CA ASN A 84 -12.16 -13.10 12.31
C ASN A 84 -12.43 -12.37 13.61
N SER A 85 -11.37 -11.84 14.24
CA SER A 85 -11.54 -10.81 15.26
C SER A 85 -12.24 -9.62 14.60
N GLU A 86 -13.47 -9.33 15.03
CA GLU A 86 -14.21 -8.13 14.61
C GLU A 86 -13.41 -6.84 14.87
N GLU A 87 -12.48 -6.88 15.84
CA GLU A 87 -11.53 -5.79 16.10
C GLU A 87 -10.56 -5.62 14.92
N GLU A 88 -9.99 -6.69 14.37
CA GLU A 88 -9.05 -6.62 13.25
C GLU A 88 -9.72 -6.11 11.98
N LYS A 89 -10.90 -6.65 11.62
CA LYS A 89 -11.65 -6.17 10.45
C LYS A 89 -11.98 -4.69 10.55
N LYS A 90 -12.38 -4.23 11.73
CA LYS A 90 -12.66 -2.81 11.99
C LYS A 90 -11.43 -1.96 11.71
N TRP A 91 -10.26 -2.36 12.21
CA TRP A 91 -9.03 -1.59 12.06
C TRP A 91 -8.46 -1.65 10.65
N ARG A 92 -8.53 -2.79 9.96
CA ARG A 92 -8.21 -2.91 8.53
C ARG A 92 -9.08 -1.98 7.69
N GLY A 93 -10.39 -2.02 7.91
CA GLY A 93 -11.32 -1.11 7.23
C GLY A 93 -11.09 0.37 7.56
N TRP A 94 -10.64 0.69 8.77
CA TRP A 94 -10.27 2.06 9.14
C TRP A 94 -8.99 2.53 8.43
N VAL A 95 -7.98 1.66 8.28
CA VAL A 95 -6.75 1.97 7.54
C VAL A 95 -7.09 2.38 6.12
N ASP A 96 -7.84 1.55 5.39
CA ASP A 96 -8.21 1.80 3.99
C ASP A 96 -9.07 3.06 3.82
N LYS A 97 -10.07 3.25 4.69
CA LYS A 97 -11.03 4.35 4.57
C LYS A 97 -10.49 5.69 5.07
N ARG A 98 -9.54 5.70 6.01
CA ARG A 98 -9.08 6.91 6.69
C ARG A 98 -7.57 7.12 6.61
N LEU A 99 -6.77 6.19 7.13
CA LEU A 99 -5.33 6.39 7.25
C LEU A 99 -4.66 6.59 5.89
N VAL A 100 -4.97 5.73 4.93
CA VAL A 100 -4.51 5.81 3.53
C VAL A 100 -4.75 7.19 2.93
N HIS A 101 -5.95 7.72 3.11
CA HIS A 101 -6.35 9.01 2.56
C HIS A 101 -5.61 10.17 3.24
N VAL A 102 -5.44 10.11 4.56
CA VAL A 102 -4.69 11.11 5.33
C VAL A 102 -3.21 11.11 4.94
N LEU A 103 -2.60 9.95 4.75
CA LEU A 103 -1.21 9.82 4.27
C LEU A 103 -1.05 10.41 2.87
N SER A 104 -1.95 10.06 1.95
CA SER A 104 -1.94 10.57 0.58
C SER A 104 -2.04 12.11 0.54
N LEU A 105 -2.88 12.70 1.41
CA LEU A 105 -3.00 14.15 1.55
C LEU A 105 -1.72 14.81 2.08
N ASN A 106 -0.99 14.14 2.97
CA ASN A 106 0.23 14.68 3.57
C ASN A 106 1.43 14.62 2.62
N LEU A 107 1.53 13.57 1.79
CA LEU A 107 2.58 13.45 0.76
C LEU A 107 2.48 14.56 -0.30
N TYR A 108 1.25 14.98 -0.60
CA TYR A 108 0.93 15.93 -1.68
C TYR A 108 0.50 17.31 -1.18
N ARG A 109 0.82 17.63 0.08
CA ARG A 109 0.34 18.83 0.77
C ARG A 109 0.79 20.13 0.09
N THR A 110 2.03 20.17 -0.39
CA THR A 110 2.58 21.29 -1.15
C THR A 110 3.11 20.84 -2.51
N VAL A 111 3.22 21.79 -3.45
CA VAL A 111 3.78 21.51 -4.78
C VAL A 111 5.23 21.02 -4.69
N SER A 112 6.00 21.53 -3.72
CA SER A 112 7.39 21.12 -3.50
C SER A 112 7.48 19.68 -2.99
N GLU A 113 6.70 19.34 -1.96
CA GLU A 113 6.65 17.96 -1.42
C GLU A 113 6.11 16.97 -2.47
N ALA A 114 5.17 17.40 -3.30
CA ALA A 114 4.66 16.59 -4.40
C ALA A 114 5.73 16.36 -5.48
N LEU A 115 6.48 17.39 -5.86
CA LEU A 115 7.59 17.27 -6.81
C LEU A 115 8.66 16.32 -6.31
N GLU A 116 9.01 16.40 -5.02
CA GLU A 116 9.96 15.49 -4.37
C GLU A 116 9.42 14.06 -4.34
N SER A 117 8.14 13.88 -3.99
CA SER A 117 7.48 12.57 -4.02
C SER A 117 7.47 11.98 -5.43
N PHE A 118 7.15 12.76 -6.46
CA PHE A 118 7.21 12.28 -7.86
C PHE A 118 8.63 12.02 -8.32
N ASP A 119 9.61 12.81 -7.89
CA ASP A 119 11.01 12.55 -8.19
C ASP A 119 11.47 11.23 -7.59
N TYR A 120 11.08 10.94 -6.34
CA TYR A 120 11.31 9.65 -5.69
C TYR A 120 10.61 8.50 -6.45
N ILE A 121 9.31 8.62 -6.73
CA ILE A 121 8.51 7.61 -7.45
C ILE A 121 9.12 7.30 -8.83
N THR A 122 9.51 8.34 -9.56
CA THR A 122 10.03 8.17 -10.92
C THR A 122 11.50 7.72 -10.94
N SER A 123 12.26 7.93 -9.86
CA SER A 123 13.64 7.45 -9.73
C SER A 123 13.76 6.03 -9.20
N HIS A 124 12.81 5.58 -8.39
CA HIS A 124 12.76 4.24 -7.79
C HIS A 124 11.65 3.37 -8.40
N GLY A 125 11.12 3.78 -9.55
CA GLY A 125 10.13 3.02 -10.29
C GLY A 125 10.60 2.72 -11.70
N ASN A 126 9.92 1.78 -12.33
CA ASN A 126 10.20 1.36 -13.70
C ASN A 126 9.67 2.39 -14.72
N PHE A 127 10.38 3.51 -14.87
CA PHE A 127 10.10 4.57 -15.84
C PHE A 127 11.31 4.84 -16.75
N SER A 128 11.05 5.07 -18.05
CA SER A 128 12.08 5.58 -18.97
C SER A 128 12.40 7.05 -18.71
N SER A 129 13.58 7.52 -19.13
CA SER A 129 14.02 8.91 -18.88
C SER A 129 13.03 9.98 -19.35
N TYR A 130 12.33 9.74 -20.47
CA TYR A 130 11.31 10.65 -20.97
C TYR A 130 10.03 10.61 -20.12
N GLU A 131 9.55 9.40 -19.79
CA GLU A 131 8.39 9.22 -18.91
C GLU A 131 8.61 9.83 -17.53
N ARG A 132 9.83 9.72 -16.98
CA ARG A 132 10.22 10.37 -15.72
C ARG A 132 10.04 11.88 -15.79
N MET A 133 10.53 12.50 -16.86
CA MET A 133 10.41 13.95 -17.05
C MET A 133 8.94 14.37 -17.15
N VAL A 134 8.15 13.68 -17.98
CA VAL A 134 6.72 13.96 -18.16
C VAL A 134 5.95 13.75 -16.85
N ALA A 135 6.15 12.62 -16.17
CA ALA A 135 5.47 12.28 -14.92
C ALA A 135 5.80 13.27 -13.80
N LYS A 136 7.06 13.73 -13.69
CA LYS A 136 7.47 14.72 -12.69
C LYS A 136 6.72 16.04 -12.84
N TYR A 137 6.71 16.62 -14.05
CA TYR A 137 6.10 17.92 -14.27
C TYR A 137 4.57 17.86 -14.38
N ALA A 138 4.03 16.88 -15.11
CA ALA A 138 2.59 16.70 -15.25
C ALA A 138 1.94 16.24 -13.93
N GLY A 139 2.59 15.35 -13.20
CA GLY A 139 2.15 14.90 -11.87
C GLY A 139 2.12 16.04 -10.86
N ALA A 140 3.17 16.87 -10.82
CA ALA A 140 3.20 18.05 -9.95
C ALA A 140 2.08 19.07 -10.28
N ALA A 141 1.83 19.32 -11.56
CA ALA A 141 0.74 20.19 -12.00
C ALA A 141 -0.63 19.61 -11.60
N ALA A 142 -0.85 18.31 -11.81
CA ALA A 142 -2.08 17.62 -11.38
C ALA A 142 -2.27 17.72 -9.85
N THR A 143 -1.20 17.52 -9.08
CA THR A 143 -1.22 17.62 -7.62
C THR A 143 -1.54 19.02 -7.12
N TYR A 144 -1.12 20.08 -7.82
CA TYR A 144 -1.54 21.44 -7.50
C TYR A 144 -3.07 21.63 -7.60
N PHE A 145 -3.71 21.04 -8.60
CA PHE A 145 -5.17 21.11 -8.74
C PHE A 145 -5.89 20.18 -7.74
N VAL A 146 -5.35 18.99 -7.51
CA VAL A 146 -5.87 18.01 -6.55
C VAL A 146 -5.79 18.56 -5.12
N SER A 147 -4.68 19.16 -4.70
CA SER A 147 -4.53 19.78 -3.38
C SER A 147 -5.53 20.93 -3.18
N LYS A 148 -5.74 21.80 -4.18
CA LYS A 148 -6.80 22.83 -4.14
C LYS A 148 -8.20 22.23 -3.98
N LYS A 149 -8.50 21.16 -4.72
CA LYS A 149 -9.80 20.47 -4.68
C LYS A 149 -10.02 19.76 -3.35
N LEU A 150 -8.99 19.13 -2.79
CA LEU A 150 -9.05 18.42 -1.50
C LEU A 150 -9.21 19.39 -0.32
N LYS A 151 -8.49 20.52 -0.32
CA LYS A 151 -8.69 21.60 0.66
C LYS A 151 -10.14 22.11 0.65
N LYS A 152 -10.72 22.29 -0.54
CA LYS A 152 -12.12 22.73 -0.70
C LYS A 152 -13.14 21.65 -0.32
N ARG A 153 -12.88 20.36 -0.58
CA ARG A 153 -13.82 19.25 -0.34
C ARG A 153 -13.87 18.77 1.10
N HIS A 154 -12.74 18.77 1.80
CA HIS A 154 -12.66 18.16 3.12
C HIS A 154 -12.72 19.16 4.28
N ASN A 155 -12.72 20.47 4.00
CA ASN A 155 -12.64 21.53 5.02
C ASN A 155 -11.51 21.28 6.04
N ILE A 156 -10.47 20.55 5.62
CA ILE A 156 -9.31 20.22 6.43
C ILE A 156 -8.45 21.47 6.47
N THR A 157 -8.43 22.11 7.63
CA THR A 157 -7.65 23.32 7.87
C THR A 157 -6.16 23.01 8.05
N ASP A 158 -5.83 21.79 8.52
CA ASP A 158 -4.46 21.32 8.75
C ASP A 158 -4.32 19.81 8.46
N GLU A 159 -3.56 19.46 7.41
CA GLU A 159 -3.29 18.08 7.01
C GLU A 159 -2.42 17.32 8.03
N ARG A 160 -1.53 18.04 8.74
CA ARG A 160 -0.65 17.45 9.77
C ARG A 160 -1.42 17.13 11.02
N ALA A 161 -2.32 18.03 11.45
CA ALA A 161 -3.23 17.75 12.55
C ALA A 161 -4.09 16.50 12.28
N ALA A 162 -4.56 16.32 11.03
CA ALA A 162 -5.30 15.12 10.65
C ALA A 162 -4.45 13.84 10.71
N LEU A 163 -3.16 13.92 10.38
CA LEU A 163 -2.22 12.81 10.51
C LEU A 163 -1.94 12.46 11.97
N TYR A 164 -1.69 13.47 12.82
CA TYR A 164 -1.47 13.26 14.25
C TYR A 164 -2.71 12.68 14.93
N GLY A 165 -3.90 13.20 14.63
CA GLY A 165 -5.15 12.64 15.16
C GLY A 165 -5.39 11.19 14.69
N ALA A 166 -4.98 10.82 13.48
CA ALA A 166 -5.03 9.44 13.03
C ALA A 166 -4.02 8.55 13.78
N ALA A 167 -2.81 9.05 14.05
CA ALA A 167 -1.81 8.34 14.85
C ALA A 167 -2.27 8.14 16.30
N GLU A 168 -2.83 9.17 16.93
CA GLU A 168 -3.42 9.09 18.27
C GLU A 168 -4.56 8.08 18.32
N THR A 169 -5.48 8.12 17.35
CA THR A 169 -6.56 7.13 17.22
C THR A 169 -6.03 5.69 17.16
N TRP A 170 -4.92 5.48 16.47
CA TRP A 170 -4.26 4.17 16.39
C TRP A 170 -3.59 3.78 17.71
N VAL A 171 -2.89 4.70 18.38
CA VAL A 171 -2.23 4.44 19.67
C VAL A 171 -3.27 4.12 20.76
N ASP A 172 -4.36 4.87 20.80
CA ASP A 172 -5.46 4.63 21.74
C ASP A 172 -6.12 3.26 21.51
N ALA A 173 -6.18 2.80 20.26
CA ALA A 173 -6.69 1.47 19.90
C ALA A 173 -5.90 0.33 20.53
N LEU A 174 -4.60 0.54 20.74
CA LEU A 174 -3.73 -0.46 21.33
C LEU A 174 -4.13 -0.75 22.78
N LYS A 175 -4.74 0.22 23.49
CA LYS A 175 -5.15 0.08 24.90
C LYS A 175 -3.99 -0.39 25.80
N GLY A 176 -2.79 0.11 25.54
CA GLY A 176 -1.57 -0.27 26.25
C GLY A 176 -0.93 -1.60 25.80
N ARG A 177 -1.49 -2.29 24.79
CA ARG A 177 -0.85 -3.45 24.15
C ARG A 177 0.32 -3.00 23.27
N GLN A 178 1.30 -3.87 23.06
CA GLN A 178 2.40 -3.62 22.12
C GLN A 178 1.91 -3.68 20.66
N PHE A 179 1.00 -4.61 20.36
CA PHE A 179 0.39 -4.79 19.05
C PHE A 179 -1.09 -5.13 19.18
N LEU A 180 -1.89 -4.74 18.19
CA LEU A 180 -3.33 -5.01 18.19
C LEU A 180 -3.66 -6.51 18.05
N GLY A 181 -2.80 -7.26 17.35
CA GLY A 181 -2.96 -8.71 17.12
C GLY A 181 -2.54 -9.62 18.29
N ASN A 182 -2.12 -9.05 19.43
CA ASN A 182 -1.70 -9.83 20.62
C ASN A 182 -0.68 -10.95 20.33
N VAL A 183 0.39 -10.65 19.58
CA VAL A 183 1.52 -11.57 19.46
C VAL A 183 2.62 -11.10 20.43
N SER A 184 2.63 -11.70 21.61
CA SER A 184 3.85 -11.78 22.42
C SER A 184 4.88 -12.56 21.62
N SER A 185 6.02 -11.92 21.36
CA SER A 185 7.23 -12.52 20.81
C SER A 185 7.61 -13.81 21.54
#